data_AF-A0A117RYB4-F1
#
_entry.id   AF-A0A117RYB4-F1
#
_cell.length_a   1.000
_cell.length_b   1.000
_cell.length_c   1.000
_cell.angle_alpha   90.00
_cell.angle_beta   90.00
_cell.angle_gamma   90.00
#
_symmetry.space_group_name_H-M   'P 1'
#
loop_
_entity.id
_entity.type
_entity.pdbx_description
1 polymer ?
#
loop_
_entity_poly.entity_id
_entity_poly.type
_entity_poly.pdbx_seq_one_letter_code
_entity_poly.pdbx_strand_id
1 'polypeptide(L)'
;MWRRYQEPDDRGLIDDVCDGLRLITEPGPDDPGQILALAIVGAEAAEGLAAALEDEWALYTPQQAAVTASALFAQIAAAGAALEKLSDCLDVMAGRGEITASDYDGAGEAERLCTAQTVLGAAGQEAFGAIDAHDCDEAVDILATTPYTGPLPVSTHETFVQLAGLLGESAKLIPGCRPPAEAVSPARDYEDGCGCRIELTDRDSIVWDFHRSDGTWYFMPLADATLSGRPLAGKELSMTQACPHPQHLALLVQQTLSAAEA
;
A
#
# COMPACT_ATOMS: atom_id res chain seq x y z
N MET A 1 10.73 11.51 10.81
CA MET A 1 11.35 10.93 9.60
C MET A 1 10.31 10.75 8.50
N TRP A 2 9.33 9.84 8.62
CA TRP A 2 8.32 9.60 7.58
C TRP A 2 7.38 10.79 7.25
N ARG A 3 7.05 11.64 8.23
CA ARG A 3 6.16 12.81 8.03
C ARG A 3 6.64 13.81 6.97
N ARG A 4 7.93 13.78 6.61
CA ARG A 4 8.50 14.63 5.53
C ARG A 4 8.07 14.18 4.13
N TYR A 5 7.52 12.97 4.01
CA TYR A 5 7.07 12.36 2.76
C TYR A 5 5.55 12.37 2.59
N GLN A 6 4.81 13.03 3.48
CA GLN A 6 3.39 13.31 3.24
C GLN A 6 3.28 14.37 2.14
N GLU A 7 3.03 13.96 0.90
CA GLU A 7 2.84 14.89 -0.21
C GLU A 7 1.52 15.67 -0.07
N PRO A 8 1.46 16.94 -0.52
CA PRO A 8 0.26 17.79 -0.39
C PRO A 8 -0.97 17.30 -1.15
N ASP A 9 -0.79 16.51 -2.21
CA ASP A 9 -1.84 16.13 -3.16
C ASP A 9 -2.39 14.70 -2.96
N ASP A 10 -1.76 13.89 -2.09
CA ASP A 10 -2.18 12.50 -1.78
C ASP A 10 -2.75 12.37 -0.35
N ARG A 11 -3.34 13.46 0.15
CA ARG A 11 -3.80 13.61 1.53
C ARG A 11 -4.98 12.73 1.90
N GLY A 12 -5.84 12.35 0.95
CA GLY A 12 -7.10 11.67 1.27
C GLY A 12 -6.88 10.40 2.10
N LEU A 13 -6.22 9.39 1.54
CA LEU A 13 -6.15 8.09 2.18
C LEU A 13 -5.25 8.07 3.43
N ILE A 14 -4.08 8.72 3.38
CA ILE A 14 -3.15 8.74 4.53
C ILE A 14 -3.75 9.56 5.68
N ASP A 15 -4.35 10.72 5.42
CA ASP A 15 -5.00 11.49 6.48
C ASP A 15 -6.27 10.78 6.97
N ASP A 16 -7.09 10.18 6.11
CA ASP A 16 -8.27 9.42 6.55
C ASP A 16 -7.90 8.28 7.51
N VAL A 17 -6.85 7.52 7.18
CA VAL A 17 -6.34 6.43 8.04
C VAL A 17 -5.71 6.99 9.32
N CYS A 18 -4.94 8.08 9.23
CA CYS A 18 -4.31 8.69 10.39
C CYS A 18 -5.32 9.41 11.31
N ASP A 19 -6.40 9.95 10.78
CA ASP A 19 -7.40 10.73 11.52
C ASP A 19 -8.11 9.86 12.55
N GLY A 20 -8.41 8.60 12.20
CA GLY A 20 -8.91 7.63 13.18
C GLY A 20 -7.99 7.46 14.40
N LEU A 21 -6.67 7.45 14.19
CA LEU A 21 -5.67 7.35 15.27
C LEU A 21 -5.52 8.68 16.03
N ARG A 22 -5.56 9.83 15.32
CA ARG A 22 -5.48 11.18 15.92
C ARG A 22 -6.66 11.47 16.83
N LEU A 23 -7.86 11.01 16.47
CA LEU A 23 -9.07 11.14 17.30
C LEU A 23 -8.90 10.54 18.70
N ILE A 24 -8.07 9.52 18.84
CA ILE A 24 -7.75 8.88 20.13
C ILE A 24 -6.53 9.54 20.79
N THR A 25 -5.50 9.86 20.01
CA THR A 25 -4.18 10.23 20.57
C THR A 25 -4.03 11.73 20.89
N GLU A 26 -4.73 12.62 20.19
CA GLU A 26 -4.62 14.08 20.38
C GLU A 26 -5.32 14.61 21.65
N PRO A 27 -6.59 14.26 21.94
CA PRO A 27 -7.20 14.60 23.23
C PRO A 27 -6.61 13.79 24.40
N GLY A 28 -5.94 12.67 24.08
CA GLY A 28 -5.52 11.64 25.03
C GLY A 28 -6.61 10.58 25.20
N PRO A 29 -6.24 9.33 25.56
CA PRO A 29 -7.21 8.25 25.65
C PRO A 29 -8.18 8.47 26.82
N ASP A 30 -9.49 8.42 26.53
CA ASP A 30 -10.56 8.59 27.53
C ASP A 30 -10.75 7.34 28.41
N ASP A 31 -10.41 6.17 27.89
CA ASP A 31 -10.51 4.89 28.59
C ASP A 31 -9.43 3.88 28.14
N PRO A 32 -9.11 2.85 28.96
CA PRO A 32 -8.10 1.85 28.62
C PRO A 32 -8.36 1.08 27.31
N GLY A 33 -9.63 0.94 26.91
CA GLY A 33 -10.02 0.28 25.65
C GLY A 33 -9.47 1.00 24.42
N GLN A 34 -9.28 2.32 24.49
CA GLN A 34 -8.65 3.07 23.42
C GLN A 34 -7.15 2.76 23.28
N ILE A 35 -6.44 2.51 24.38
CA ILE A 35 -5.03 2.06 24.35
C ILE A 35 -4.93 0.66 23.74
N LEU A 36 -5.85 -0.25 24.11
CA LEU A 36 -5.92 -1.59 23.53
C LEU A 36 -6.22 -1.53 22.02
N ALA A 37 -7.16 -0.68 21.60
CA ALA A 37 -7.49 -0.49 20.19
C ALA A 37 -6.27 0.01 19.39
N LEU A 38 -5.54 1.00 19.90
CA LEU A 38 -4.33 1.50 19.25
C LEU A 38 -3.25 0.41 19.10
N ALA A 39 -3.07 -0.43 20.12
CA ALA A 39 -2.10 -1.52 20.06
C ALA A 39 -2.49 -2.57 18.99
N ILE A 40 -3.77 -2.96 18.93
CA ILE A 40 -4.28 -3.92 17.95
C ILE A 40 -4.20 -3.37 16.53
N VAL A 41 -4.68 -2.14 16.31
CA VAL A 41 -4.62 -1.51 14.97
C VAL A 41 -3.18 -1.34 14.51
N GLY A 42 -2.25 -0.98 15.42
CA GLY A 42 -0.82 -0.91 15.10
C GLY A 42 -0.24 -2.24 14.65
N ALA A 43 -0.60 -3.35 15.31
CA ALA A 43 -0.18 -4.69 14.93
C ALA A 43 -0.79 -5.13 13.59
N GLU A 44 -2.10 -4.95 13.41
CA GLU A 44 -2.82 -5.30 12.17
C GLU A 44 -2.29 -4.51 10.97
N ALA A 45 -1.96 -3.23 11.15
CA ALA A 45 -1.34 -2.41 10.10
C ALA A 45 0.07 -2.92 9.73
N ALA A 46 0.87 -3.37 10.70
CA ALA A 46 2.20 -3.92 10.44
C ALA A 46 2.13 -5.27 9.70
N GLU A 47 1.21 -6.17 10.10
CA GLU A 47 0.97 -7.44 9.41
C GLU A 47 0.43 -7.22 7.99
N GLY A 48 -0.54 -6.31 7.83
CA GLY A 48 -1.09 -5.96 6.53
C GLY A 48 -0.04 -5.37 5.58
N LEU A 49 0.86 -4.53 6.09
CA LEU A 49 1.99 -4.01 5.30
C LEU A 49 2.96 -5.13 4.88
N ALA A 50 3.28 -6.06 5.78
CA ALA A 50 4.15 -7.20 5.45
C ALA A 50 3.53 -8.05 4.33
N ALA A 51 2.24 -8.37 4.42
CA ALA A 51 1.52 -9.12 3.39
C ALA A 51 1.44 -8.35 2.06
N ALA A 52 1.21 -7.03 2.11
CA ALA A 52 1.17 -6.20 0.90
C ALA A 52 2.51 -6.17 0.16
N LEU A 53 3.64 -6.21 0.88
CA LEU A 53 4.99 -6.23 0.30
C LEU A 53 5.37 -7.58 -0.33
N GLU A 54 4.58 -8.65 -0.17
CA GLU A 54 4.78 -9.92 -0.87
C GLU A 54 4.37 -9.83 -2.35
N ASP A 55 3.58 -8.82 -2.74
CA ASP A 55 3.20 -8.59 -4.12
C ASP A 55 4.40 -8.06 -4.94
N GLU A 56 4.63 -8.62 -6.13
CA GLU A 56 5.72 -8.22 -7.03
C GLU A 56 5.65 -6.72 -7.40
N TRP A 57 4.43 -6.16 -7.40
CA TRP A 57 4.12 -4.80 -7.77
C TRP A 57 3.74 -3.93 -6.56
N ALA A 58 4.09 -4.36 -5.35
CA ALA A 58 3.79 -3.64 -4.11
C ALA A 58 4.31 -2.19 -4.11
N LEU A 59 5.51 -1.97 -4.68
CA LEU A 59 6.15 -0.66 -4.82
C LEU A 59 6.75 -0.53 -6.22
N TYR A 60 6.53 0.62 -6.87
CA TYR A 60 7.01 0.88 -8.22
C TYR A 60 8.35 1.63 -8.28
N THR A 61 8.77 2.28 -7.20
CA THR A 61 9.97 3.14 -7.18
C THR A 61 10.81 3.00 -5.91
N PRO A 62 12.13 3.26 -5.97
CA PRO A 62 12.98 3.39 -4.78
C PRO A 62 12.49 4.46 -3.80
N GLN A 63 11.88 5.54 -4.30
CA GLN A 63 11.32 6.62 -3.48
C GLN A 63 10.16 6.11 -2.62
N GLN A 64 9.25 5.32 -3.19
CA GLN A 64 8.19 4.66 -2.42
C GLN A 64 8.78 3.71 -1.37
N ALA A 65 9.83 2.95 -1.71
CA ALA A 65 10.54 2.12 -0.73
C ALA A 65 11.19 2.95 0.39
N ALA A 66 11.71 4.15 0.10
CA ALA A 66 12.26 5.05 1.11
C ALA A 66 11.19 5.51 2.11
N VAL A 67 9.99 5.84 1.65
CA VAL A 67 8.85 6.21 2.51
C VAL A 67 8.47 5.03 3.41
N THR A 68 8.28 3.85 2.81
CA THR A 68 7.91 2.63 3.54
C THR A 68 8.97 2.25 4.57
N ALA A 69 10.26 2.27 4.22
CA ALA A 69 11.35 2.00 5.14
C ALA A 69 11.38 3.02 6.29
N SER A 70 11.22 4.31 6.00
CA SER A 70 11.17 5.36 7.03
C SER A 70 10.00 5.17 8.01
N ALA A 71 8.84 4.72 7.51
CA ALA A 71 7.68 4.41 8.35
C ALA A 71 7.92 3.16 9.23
N LEU A 72 8.49 2.09 8.67
CA LEU A 72 8.84 0.87 9.40
C LEU A 72 9.86 1.13 10.51
N PHE A 73 10.92 1.90 10.24
CA PHE A 73 11.89 2.29 11.28
C PHE A 73 11.23 3.11 12.39
N ALA A 74 10.31 4.01 12.05
CA ALA A 74 9.56 4.76 13.04
C ALA A 74 8.62 3.86 13.86
N GLN A 75 8.02 2.84 13.27
CA GLN A 75 7.19 1.85 13.96
C GLN A 75 8.01 1.01 14.95
N ILE A 76 9.21 0.55 14.56
CA ILE A 76 10.11 -0.19 15.45
C ILE A 76 10.50 0.66 16.67
N ALA A 77 10.93 1.92 16.43
CA ALA A 77 11.27 2.84 17.50
C ALA A 77 10.08 3.13 18.44
N ALA A 78 8.89 3.33 17.87
CA ALA A 78 7.68 3.59 18.64
C ALA A 78 7.23 2.36 19.45
N ALA A 79 7.34 1.15 18.90
CA ALA A 79 7.05 -0.10 19.59
C ALA A 79 8.01 -0.33 20.76
N GLY A 80 9.31 -0.07 20.58
CA GLY A 80 10.30 -0.12 21.65
C GLY A 80 9.94 0.83 22.80
N ALA A 81 9.61 2.08 22.48
CA ALA A 81 9.17 3.07 23.47
C ALA A 81 7.87 2.65 24.18
N ALA A 82 6.91 2.06 23.45
CA ALA A 82 5.65 1.60 24.01
C ALA A 82 5.83 0.42 24.99
N LEU A 83 6.75 -0.51 24.69
CA LEU A 83 7.08 -1.63 25.59
C LEU A 83 7.71 -1.16 26.89
N GLU A 84 8.62 -0.17 26.84
CA GLU A 84 9.18 0.46 28.05
C GLU A 84 8.09 1.15 28.86
N LYS A 85 7.19 1.90 28.21
CA LYS A 85 6.05 2.55 28.88
C LYS A 85 5.06 1.57 29.47
N LEU A 86 4.85 0.41 28.83
CA LEU A 86 4.02 -0.65 29.38
C LEU A 86 4.64 -1.24 30.65
N SER A 87 5.97 -1.42 30.68
CA SER A 87 6.67 -1.81 31.91
C SER A 87 6.48 -0.78 33.03
N ASP A 88 6.64 0.52 32.73
CA ASP A 88 6.38 1.62 33.68
C ASP A 88 4.94 1.57 34.22
N CYS A 89 3.95 1.31 33.36
CA CYS A 89 2.54 1.20 33.75
C CYS A 89 2.30 0.05 34.73
N LEU A 90 2.96 -1.10 34.54
CA LEU A 90 2.87 -2.24 35.46
C LEU A 90 3.46 -1.91 36.83
N ASP A 91 4.57 -1.18 36.89
CA ASP A 91 5.16 -0.71 38.15
C ASP A 91 4.22 0.24 38.90
N VAL A 92 3.55 1.15 38.17
CA VAL A 92 2.57 2.07 38.77
C VAL A 92 1.35 1.30 39.30
N MET A 93 0.82 0.34 38.54
CA MET A 93 -0.30 -0.51 38.99
C MET A 93 0.07 -1.32 40.24
N ALA A 94 1.29 -1.87 40.28
CA ALA A 94 1.82 -2.56 41.47
C ALA A 94 1.94 -1.61 42.67
N GLY A 95 2.47 -0.40 42.48
CA GLY A 95 2.59 0.62 43.52
C GLY A 95 1.25 1.09 44.08
N ARG A 96 0.18 1.05 43.28
CA ARG A 96 -1.21 1.32 43.73
C ARG A 96 -1.88 0.13 44.42
N GLY A 97 -1.25 -1.04 44.42
CA GLY A 97 -1.81 -2.28 44.98
C GLY A 97 -2.96 -2.86 44.15
N GLU A 98 -3.06 -2.48 42.87
CA GLU A 98 -4.09 -2.96 41.93
C GLU A 98 -3.78 -4.36 41.39
N ILE A 99 -2.51 -4.77 41.50
CA ILE A 99 -2.05 -6.10 41.14
C ILE A 99 -1.94 -6.91 42.43
N THR A 100 -2.92 -7.78 42.66
CA THR A 100 -2.80 -8.82 43.69
C THR A 100 -2.15 -10.04 43.05
N ALA A 101 -0.93 -10.38 43.48
CA ALA A 101 -0.44 -11.75 43.35
C ALA A 101 -1.36 -12.61 44.22
N SER A 102 -2.18 -13.45 43.60
CA SER A 102 -2.97 -14.42 44.33
C SER A 102 -2.03 -15.32 45.11
N ASP A 103 -2.31 -15.51 46.39
CA ASP A 103 -1.61 -16.42 47.27
C ASP A 103 -1.85 -17.87 46.83
N TYR A 104 -1.30 -18.27 45.70
CA TYR A 104 -1.13 -19.66 45.31
C TYR A 104 0.22 -20.15 45.87
N ASP A 105 0.26 -20.32 47.18
CA ASP A 105 1.25 -21.05 48.00
C ASP A 105 2.69 -21.19 47.44
N GLY A 106 3.30 -20.09 46.99
CA GLY A 106 4.68 -20.08 46.51
C GLY A 106 5.06 -18.78 45.81
N ALA A 107 6.34 -18.46 45.82
CA ALA A 107 6.98 -17.25 45.26
C ALA A 107 6.70 -16.95 43.76
N GLY A 108 5.80 -17.68 43.09
CA GLY A 108 5.69 -17.75 41.64
C GLY A 108 4.84 -16.67 40.95
N GLU A 109 4.05 -15.83 41.62
CA GLU A 109 3.26 -14.77 40.93
C GLU A 109 3.97 -13.43 40.83
N ALA A 110 4.60 -12.97 41.91
CA ALA A 110 5.52 -11.84 41.85
C ALA A 110 6.68 -12.14 40.89
N GLU A 111 7.19 -13.38 40.90
CA GLU A 111 8.20 -13.85 39.95
C GLU A 111 7.67 -13.86 38.50
N ARG A 112 6.40 -14.24 38.27
CA ARG A 112 5.77 -14.20 36.93
C ARG A 112 5.60 -12.76 36.41
N LEU A 113 5.16 -11.82 37.24
CA LEU A 113 5.05 -10.41 36.84
C LEU A 113 6.43 -9.79 36.59
N CYS A 114 7.39 -10.02 37.48
CA CYS A 114 8.78 -9.62 37.26
C CYS A 114 9.35 -10.23 35.97
N THR A 115 9.02 -11.48 35.67
CA THR A 115 9.41 -12.13 34.41
C THR A 115 8.78 -11.42 33.21
N ALA A 116 7.48 -11.11 33.25
CA ALA A 116 6.80 -10.38 32.19
C ALA A 116 7.41 -8.98 31.98
N GLN A 117 7.66 -8.23 33.04
CA GLN A 117 8.31 -6.91 32.97
C GLN A 117 9.75 -7.02 32.44
N THR A 118 10.50 -8.04 32.86
CA THR A 118 11.86 -8.30 32.34
C THR A 118 11.82 -8.56 30.84
N VAL A 119 10.86 -9.38 30.37
CA VAL A 119 10.70 -9.68 28.95
C VAL A 119 10.28 -8.44 28.17
N LEU A 120 9.33 -7.65 28.67
CA LEU A 120 8.89 -6.41 28.04
C LEU A 120 10.03 -5.39 27.93
N GLY A 121 10.78 -5.18 29.01
CA GLY A 121 11.94 -4.29 29.03
C GLY A 121 13.05 -4.76 28.09
N ALA A 122 13.35 -6.06 28.07
CA ALA A 122 14.33 -6.63 27.15
C ALA A 122 13.91 -6.48 25.69
N ALA A 123 12.64 -6.76 25.36
CA ALA A 123 12.10 -6.59 24.02
C ALA A 123 12.09 -5.11 23.59
N GLY A 124 11.78 -4.18 24.50
CA GLY A 124 11.86 -2.74 24.23
C GLY A 124 13.28 -2.30 23.91
N GLN A 125 14.26 -2.75 24.69
CA GLN A 125 15.69 -2.47 24.47
C GLN A 125 16.23 -3.11 23.19
N GLU A 126 15.80 -4.33 22.88
CA GLU A 126 16.15 -5.00 21.62
C GLU A 126 15.56 -4.26 20.43
N ALA A 127 14.31 -3.82 20.49
CA ALA A 127 13.69 -3.01 19.43
C ALA A 127 14.40 -1.66 19.22
N PHE A 128 14.82 -1.00 20.31
CA PHE A 128 15.63 0.22 20.21
C PHE A 128 17.03 -0.05 19.64
N GLY A 129 17.67 -1.13 20.05
CA GLY A 129 19.00 -1.53 19.60
C GLY A 129 19.03 -2.17 18.22
N ALA A 130 17.88 -2.61 17.68
CA ALA A 130 17.76 -3.24 16.37
C ALA A 130 18.00 -2.26 15.20
N ILE A 131 17.90 -0.96 15.47
CA ILE A 131 18.08 0.10 14.47
C ILE A 131 19.16 1.07 14.92
N ASP A 132 20.22 1.21 14.13
CA ASP A 132 21.12 2.35 14.25
C ASP A 132 20.50 3.53 13.48
N ALA A 133 20.23 4.64 14.18
CA ALA A 133 19.56 5.79 13.59
C ALA A 133 20.34 6.38 12.40
N HIS A 134 21.68 6.32 12.43
CA HIS A 134 22.53 6.79 11.35
C HIS A 134 22.39 5.89 10.12
N ASP A 135 22.49 4.58 10.31
CA ASP A 135 22.36 3.60 9.22
C ASP A 135 20.96 3.64 8.60
N CYS A 136 19.92 3.82 9.42
CA CYS A 136 18.53 3.98 8.96
C CYS A 136 18.35 5.26 8.10
N ASP A 137 18.88 6.40 8.56
CA ASP A 137 18.84 7.66 7.80
C ASP A 137 19.60 7.53 6.47
N GLU A 138 20.81 6.95 6.51
CA GLU A 138 21.62 6.72 5.31
C GLU A 138 20.90 5.82 4.30
N ALA A 139 20.30 4.71 4.74
CA ALA A 139 19.56 3.80 3.87
C ALA A 139 18.35 4.48 3.21
N VAL A 140 17.58 5.26 3.99
CA VAL A 140 16.44 6.02 3.47
C VAL A 140 16.89 7.08 2.46
N ASP A 141 17.99 7.78 2.73
CA ASP A 141 18.51 8.80 1.82
C ASP A 141 19.08 8.19 0.53
N ILE A 142 19.75 7.03 0.59
CA ILE A 142 20.17 6.28 -0.59
C ILE A 142 18.95 5.90 -1.44
N LEU A 143 17.91 5.33 -0.84
CA LEU A 143 16.69 4.95 -1.57
C LEU A 143 16.00 6.17 -2.19
N ALA A 144 15.86 7.26 -1.44
CA ALA A 144 15.21 8.47 -1.90
C ALA A 144 15.95 9.14 -3.08
N THR A 145 17.28 9.06 -3.08
CA THR A 145 18.13 9.67 -4.12
C THR A 145 18.48 8.73 -5.26
N THR A 146 18.15 7.43 -5.15
CA THR A 146 18.40 6.45 -6.20
C THR A 146 17.60 6.80 -7.46
N PRO A 147 18.27 7.04 -8.61
CA PRO A 147 17.58 7.34 -9.86
C PRO A 147 16.73 6.14 -10.29
N TYR A 148 15.49 6.43 -10.69
CA TYR A 148 14.60 5.46 -11.31
C TYR A 148 14.46 5.77 -12.80
N THR A 149 14.45 4.72 -13.63
CA THR A 149 14.75 4.81 -15.06
C THR A 149 13.59 5.30 -15.94
N GLY A 150 12.39 5.50 -15.39
CA GLY A 150 11.28 6.10 -16.12
C GLY A 150 10.36 6.89 -15.19
N PRO A 151 9.80 8.04 -15.58
CA PRO A 151 8.77 8.67 -14.75
C PRO A 151 7.52 7.76 -14.72
N LEU A 152 6.93 7.59 -13.53
CA LEU A 152 5.58 7.01 -13.45
C LEU A 152 4.59 7.92 -14.19
N PRO A 153 3.59 7.35 -14.88
CA PRO A 153 2.56 8.15 -15.51
C PRO A 153 1.79 8.93 -14.44
N VAL A 154 1.53 10.22 -14.70
CA VAL A 154 0.75 11.07 -13.78
C VAL A 154 -0.70 11.22 -14.23
N SER A 155 -1.07 10.59 -15.35
CA SER A 155 -2.44 10.56 -15.83
C SER A 155 -2.76 9.24 -16.53
N THR A 156 -4.03 8.88 -16.55
CA THR A 156 -4.54 7.72 -17.32
C THR A 156 -4.12 7.80 -18.79
N HIS A 157 -4.09 9.00 -19.37
CA HIS A 157 -3.65 9.21 -20.76
C HIS A 157 -2.17 8.83 -20.96
N GLU A 158 -1.29 9.28 -20.07
CA GLU A 158 0.13 8.91 -20.12
C GLU A 158 0.32 7.40 -19.96
N THR A 159 -0.45 6.75 -19.09
CA THR A 159 -0.46 5.29 -18.95
C THR A 159 -0.77 4.62 -20.30
N PHE A 160 -1.82 5.06 -21.01
CA PHE A 160 -2.17 4.51 -22.32
C PHE A 160 -1.07 4.71 -23.37
N VAL A 161 -0.46 5.90 -23.42
CA VAL A 161 0.62 6.20 -24.36
C VAL A 161 1.83 5.31 -24.11
N GLN A 162 2.25 5.18 -22.84
CA GLN A 162 3.39 4.34 -22.47
C GLN A 162 3.09 2.85 -22.69
N LEU A 163 1.88 2.39 -22.34
CA LEU A 163 1.45 1.02 -22.56
C LEU A 163 1.43 0.66 -24.05
N ALA A 164 0.87 1.51 -24.91
CA ALA A 164 0.88 1.27 -26.35
C ALA A 164 2.32 1.15 -26.90
N GLY A 165 3.24 1.98 -26.39
CA GLY A 165 4.67 1.88 -26.71
C GLY A 165 5.30 0.55 -26.28
N LEU A 166 4.93 0.01 -25.12
CA LEU A 166 5.40 -1.28 -24.61
C LEU A 166 4.82 -2.48 -25.37
N LEU A 167 3.55 -2.41 -25.78
CA LEU A 167 2.89 -3.48 -26.52
C LEU A 167 3.30 -3.52 -28.00
N GLY A 168 3.81 -2.42 -28.55
CA GLY A 168 4.41 -2.37 -29.88
C GLY A 168 3.40 -2.45 -31.02
N GLU A 169 3.78 -3.05 -32.14
CA GLU A 169 3.00 -3.00 -33.39
C GLU A 169 1.65 -3.72 -33.33
N SER A 170 1.44 -4.62 -32.35
CA SER A 170 0.15 -5.28 -32.13
C SER A 170 -0.90 -4.38 -31.47
N ALA A 171 -0.48 -3.20 -30.99
CA ALA A 171 -1.28 -2.25 -30.26
C ALA A 171 -1.52 -0.97 -31.08
N LYS A 172 -2.78 -0.59 -31.21
CA LYS A 172 -3.17 0.68 -31.81
C LYS A 172 -3.86 1.54 -30.77
N LEU A 173 -3.18 2.60 -30.34
CA LEU A 173 -3.77 3.61 -29.47
C LEU A 173 -4.84 4.40 -30.24
N ILE A 174 -6.05 4.42 -29.71
CA ILE A 174 -7.15 5.26 -30.18
C ILE A 174 -7.33 6.38 -29.14
N PRO A 175 -6.96 7.62 -29.48
CA PRO A 175 -7.15 8.74 -28.57
C PRO A 175 -8.65 9.03 -28.43
N GLY A 176 -9.13 9.09 -27.18
CA GLY A 176 -10.51 9.51 -26.88
C GLY A 176 -10.60 10.88 -26.22
N CYS A 177 -9.46 11.55 -25.99
CA CYS A 177 -9.44 12.94 -25.56
C CYS A 177 -10.20 13.78 -26.59
N ARG A 178 -11.43 14.21 -26.25
CA ARG A 178 -12.11 15.25 -27.04
C ARG A 178 -11.18 16.48 -27.11
N PRO A 179 -11.16 17.21 -28.23
CA PRO A 179 -10.51 18.52 -28.25
C PRO A 179 -11.10 19.36 -27.11
N PRO A 180 -10.28 20.21 -26.44
CA PRO A 180 -10.64 20.82 -25.17
C PRO A 180 -11.83 21.77 -25.38
N ALA A 181 -13.03 21.29 -25.08
CA ALA A 181 -14.15 22.15 -24.76
C ALA A 181 -14.00 22.46 -23.27
N GLU A 182 -13.48 23.65 -23.00
CA GLU A 182 -13.55 24.40 -21.74
C GLU A 182 -13.73 23.57 -20.45
N ALA A 183 -12.67 23.50 -19.66
CA ALA A 183 -12.71 23.22 -18.22
C ALA A 183 -13.38 21.89 -17.81
N VAL A 184 -12.97 20.77 -18.40
CA VAL A 184 -13.14 19.49 -17.71
C VAL A 184 -12.19 19.48 -16.52
N SER A 185 -12.73 19.44 -15.31
CA SER A 185 -11.90 19.38 -14.10
C SER A 185 -11.03 18.12 -14.14
N PRO A 186 -9.77 18.18 -13.67
CA PRO A 186 -8.92 17.00 -13.56
C PRO A 186 -9.58 15.87 -12.75
N ALA A 187 -10.54 16.19 -11.88
CA ALA A 187 -11.34 15.21 -11.12
C ALA A 187 -12.18 14.27 -12.00
N ARG A 188 -12.60 14.66 -13.22
CA ARG A 188 -13.38 13.78 -14.11
C ARG A 188 -12.54 12.82 -14.96
N ASP A 189 -11.26 13.13 -15.20
CA ASP A 189 -10.33 12.20 -15.85
C ASP A 189 -10.00 10.99 -14.93
N TYR A 190 -10.19 11.14 -13.62
CA TYR A 190 -9.95 10.11 -12.61
C TYR A 190 -11.08 9.07 -12.51
N GLU A 191 -12.35 9.48 -12.65
CA GLU A 191 -13.50 8.59 -12.48
C GLU A 191 -13.79 7.78 -13.76
N ASP A 192 -13.92 8.44 -14.92
CA ASP A 192 -14.40 7.80 -16.17
C ASP A 192 -13.26 7.38 -17.13
N GLY A 193 -12.01 7.74 -16.83
CA GLY A 193 -10.87 7.56 -17.73
C GLY A 193 -10.81 8.62 -18.84
N CYS A 194 -9.61 8.88 -19.37
CA CYS A 194 -9.36 9.92 -20.37
C CYS A 194 -10.01 9.67 -21.77
N GLY A 195 -10.90 8.67 -21.87
CA GLY A 195 -11.55 8.21 -23.11
C GLY A 195 -10.64 7.43 -24.07
N CYS A 196 -9.32 7.42 -23.85
CA CYS A 196 -8.41 6.62 -24.65
C CYS A 196 -8.69 5.12 -24.51
N ARG A 197 -8.41 4.39 -25.58
CA ARG A 197 -8.46 2.92 -25.62
C ARG A 197 -7.36 2.39 -26.53
N ILE A 198 -6.99 1.13 -26.36
CA ILE A 198 -6.03 0.44 -27.22
C ILE A 198 -6.75 -0.72 -27.89
N GLU A 199 -6.72 -0.73 -29.22
CA GLU A 199 -7.07 -1.93 -29.99
C GLU A 199 -5.84 -2.84 -30.06
N LEU A 200 -5.98 -4.08 -29.57
CA LEU A 200 -4.94 -5.09 -29.55
C LEU A 200 -5.34 -6.25 -30.43
N THR A 201 -4.48 -6.63 -31.36
CA THR A 201 -4.70 -7.82 -32.19
C THR A 201 -3.88 -8.99 -31.65
N ASP A 202 -4.55 -10.08 -31.28
CA ASP A 202 -3.87 -11.29 -30.82
C ASP A 202 -3.38 -12.18 -31.98
N ARG A 203 -2.83 -13.35 -31.64
CA ARG A 203 -2.26 -14.28 -32.62
C ARG A 203 -3.32 -14.91 -33.54
N ASP A 204 -4.55 -15.03 -33.06
CA ASP A 204 -5.69 -15.57 -33.80
C ASP A 204 -6.41 -14.47 -34.61
N SER A 205 -5.81 -13.28 -34.71
CA SER A 205 -6.37 -12.10 -35.39
C SER A 205 -7.67 -11.60 -34.78
N ILE A 206 -7.94 -11.91 -33.50
CA ILE A 206 -9.04 -11.32 -32.75
C ILE A 206 -8.60 -9.94 -32.30
N VAL A 207 -9.47 -8.95 -32.53
CA VAL A 207 -9.25 -7.59 -32.07
C VAL A 207 -9.93 -7.40 -30.73
N TRP A 208 -9.15 -6.95 -29.76
CA TRP A 208 -9.56 -6.66 -28.40
C TRP A 208 -9.50 -5.16 -28.16
N ASP A 209 -10.49 -4.64 -27.45
CA ASP A 209 -10.56 -3.28 -26.96
C ASP A 209 -10.13 -3.25 -25.50
N PHE A 210 -9.03 -2.56 -25.22
CA PHE A 210 -8.53 -2.31 -23.89
C PHE A 210 -8.81 -0.87 -23.48
N HIS A 211 -9.58 -0.67 -22.41
CA HIS A 211 -9.94 0.66 -21.93
C HIS A 211 -10.10 0.66 -20.41
N ARG A 212 -10.28 1.87 -19.85
CA ARG A 212 -10.65 2.05 -18.44
C ARG A 212 -12.05 2.65 -18.38
N SER A 213 -12.91 2.11 -17.54
CA SER A 213 -14.26 2.62 -17.24
C SER A 213 -14.57 2.35 -15.78
N ASP A 214 -15.39 3.20 -15.14
CA ASP A 214 -15.95 2.94 -13.80
C ASP A 214 -14.90 2.55 -12.73
N GLY A 215 -13.70 3.15 -12.81
CA GLY A 215 -12.61 2.86 -11.88
C GLY A 215 -11.73 1.64 -12.23
N THR A 216 -12.08 0.85 -13.24
CA THR A 216 -11.40 -0.42 -13.54
C THR A 216 -10.93 -0.53 -14.99
N TRP A 217 -9.91 -1.36 -15.21
CA TRP A 217 -9.38 -1.69 -16.53
C TRP A 217 -10.09 -2.90 -17.12
N TYR A 218 -10.56 -2.75 -18.36
CA TYR A 218 -11.31 -3.77 -19.09
C TYR A 218 -10.59 -4.19 -20.36
N PHE A 219 -10.79 -5.47 -20.69
CA PHE A 219 -10.30 -6.11 -21.90
C PHE A 219 -11.45 -6.82 -22.60
N MET A 220 -11.99 -6.22 -23.66
CA MET A 220 -13.24 -6.65 -24.30
C MET A 220 -12.97 -7.12 -25.74
N PRO A 221 -13.48 -8.28 -26.18
CA PRO A 221 -13.36 -8.65 -27.59
C PRO A 221 -14.28 -7.75 -28.43
N LEU A 222 -13.81 -7.25 -29.57
CA LEU A 222 -14.66 -6.49 -30.51
C LEU A 222 -15.55 -7.40 -31.35
N ALA A 223 -15.30 -8.71 -31.34
CA ALA A 223 -16.13 -9.73 -31.97
C ALA A 223 -16.83 -10.58 -30.90
N ASP A 224 -18.07 -10.99 -31.16
CA ASP A 224 -18.85 -11.81 -30.24
C ASP A 224 -18.34 -13.27 -30.16
N ALA A 225 -17.66 -13.74 -31.21
CA ALA A 225 -17.19 -15.11 -31.31
C ALA A 225 -15.94 -15.22 -32.19
N THR A 226 -15.15 -16.27 -31.94
CA THR A 226 -14.05 -16.69 -32.83
C THR A 226 -14.58 -17.12 -34.20
N LEU A 227 -13.69 -17.24 -35.19
CA LEU A 227 -14.02 -17.80 -36.52
C LEU A 227 -14.60 -19.23 -36.45
N SER A 228 -14.32 -19.97 -35.37
CA SER A 228 -14.85 -21.31 -35.11
C SER A 228 -16.24 -21.32 -34.44
N GLY A 229 -16.80 -20.14 -34.12
CA GLY A 229 -18.09 -19.97 -33.47
C GLY A 229 -18.06 -20.06 -31.94
N ARG A 230 -16.89 -20.15 -31.30
CA ARG A 230 -16.77 -20.07 -29.83
C ARG A 230 -17.04 -18.65 -29.35
N PRO A 231 -17.92 -18.44 -28.34
CA PRO A 231 -18.19 -17.11 -27.81
C PRO A 231 -16.93 -16.53 -27.14
N LEU A 232 -16.71 -15.23 -27.34
CA LEU A 232 -15.67 -14.48 -26.66
C LEU A 232 -16.31 -13.65 -25.54
N ALA A 233 -15.63 -13.57 -24.40
CA ALA A 233 -16.09 -12.81 -23.25
C ALA A 233 -15.03 -11.77 -22.85
N GLY A 234 -15.52 -10.62 -22.41
CA GLY A 234 -14.69 -9.59 -21.81
C GLY A 234 -14.11 -10.03 -20.46
N LYS A 235 -13.00 -9.41 -20.08
CA LYS A 235 -12.34 -9.62 -18.80
C LYS A 235 -12.09 -8.27 -18.13
N GLU A 236 -12.41 -8.22 -16.85
CA GLU A 236 -11.99 -7.16 -15.94
C GLU A 236 -10.59 -7.53 -15.40
N LEU A 237 -9.66 -6.59 -15.42
CA LEU A 237 -8.35 -6.80 -14.80
C LEU A 237 -8.45 -6.57 -13.29
N SER A 238 -7.65 -7.30 -12.52
CA SER A 238 -7.59 -7.20 -11.04
C SER A 238 -7.08 -5.85 -10.51
N MET A 239 -6.69 -4.94 -11.40
CA MET A 239 -6.08 -3.66 -11.05
C MET A 239 -7.09 -2.51 -11.21
N THR A 240 -7.13 -1.63 -10.21
CA THR A 240 -8.06 -0.47 -10.16
C THR A 240 -7.35 0.88 -10.16
N GLN A 241 -6.02 0.89 -9.97
CA GLN A 241 -5.20 2.10 -10.01
C GLN A 241 -5.42 2.84 -11.34
N ALA A 242 -5.61 4.17 -11.29
CA ALA A 242 -5.78 4.98 -12.50
C ALA A 242 -4.47 5.14 -13.29
N CYS A 243 -3.33 5.18 -12.60
CA CYS A 243 -2.01 5.35 -13.18
C CYS A 243 -1.04 4.24 -12.72
N PRO A 244 -1.32 2.97 -13.07
CA PRO A 244 -0.42 1.87 -12.72
C PRO A 244 0.89 1.99 -13.49
N HIS A 245 1.92 1.31 -13.00
CA HIS A 245 3.18 1.18 -13.73
C HIS A 245 2.92 0.50 -15.09
N PRO A 246 3.32 1.10 -16.23
CA PRO A 246 2.96 0.59 -17.55
C PRO A 246 3.40 -0.85 -17.83
N GLN A 247 4.54 -1.27 -17.29
CA GLN A 247 5.02 -2.66 -17.43
C GLN A 247 4.16 -3.65 -16.63
N HIS A 248 3.65 -3.27 -15.45
CA HIS A 248 2.72 -4.10 -14.68
C HIS A 248 1.46 -4.34 -15.52
N LEU A 249 0.91 -3.26 -16.07
CA LEU A 249 -0.28 -3.32 -16.89
C LEU A 249 -0.05 -4.12 -18.18
N ALA A 250 1.10 -3.95 -18.84
CA ALA A 250 1.47 -4.72 -20.02
C ALA A 250 1.53 -6.23 -19.74
N LEU A 251 2.09 -6.64 -18.60
CA LEU A 251 2.15 -8.04 -18.19
C LEU A 251 0.76 -8.61 -17.92
N LEU A 252 -0.11 -7.87 -17.22
CA LEU A 252 -1.49 -8.30 -16.98
C LEU A 252 -2.26 -8.47 -18.29
N VAL A 253 -2.10 -7.55 -19.25
CA VAL A 253 -2.69 -7.66 -20.59
C VAL A 253 -2.20 -8.92 -21.31
N GLN A 254 -0.88 -9.18 -21.29
CA GLN A 254 -0.30 -10.36 -21.94
C GLN A 254 -0.73 -11.68 -21.30
N GLN A 255 -0.82 -11.73 -19.97
CA GLN A 255 -1.33 -12.89 -19.23
C GLN A 255 -2.81 -13.14 -19.55
N THR A 256 -3.60 -12.07 -19.64
CA THR A 256 -5.03 -12.12 -19.95
C THR A 256 -5.29 -12.68 -21.35
N LEU A 257 -4.49 -12.22 -22.32
CA LEU A 257 -4.47 -12.74 -23.70
C LEU A 257 -4.08 -14.21 -23.74
N SER A 258 -2.98 -14.59 -23.09
CA SER A 258 -2.50 -15.98 -23.08
C SER A 258 -3.51 -16.94 -22.42
N ALA A 259 -4.21 -16.49 -21.38
CA ALA A 259 -5.26 -17.26 -20.71
C ALA A 259 -6.59 -17.30 -21.49
N ALA A 260 -6.77 -16.48 -22.53
CA ALA A 260 -7.90 -16.58 -23.44
C ALA A 260 -7.65 -17.61 -24.56
N GLU A 261 -6.38 -17.93 -24.84
CA GLU A 261 -5.96 -18.92 -25.85
C GLU A 261 -5.99 -20.38 -25.34
N ALA A 262 -5.99 -20.59 -24.02
CA ALA A 262 -5.98 -21.91 -23.36
C ALA A 262 -7.38 -22.53 -23.17
#